data_AF-A0A3D1U497-F1
#
_entry.id   AF-A0A3D1U497-F1
#
_cell.length_a   1.000
_cell.length_b   1.000
_cell.length_c   1.000
_cell.angle_alpha   90.00
_cell.angle_beta   90.00
_cell.angle_gamma   90.00
#
_symmetry.space_group_name_H-M   'P 1'
#
loop_
_entity.id
_entity.type
_entity.pdbx_description
1 polymer ?
#
loop_
_entity_poly.entity_id
_entity_poly.type
_entity_poly.pdbx_seq_one_letter_code
_entity_poly.pdbx_strand_id
1 'polypeptide(L)'
;MSKRAKAGESLWLELYRAGEYRAQASQIELPVRKGMTPELATQRWLDGMARKWERSFPEKLRSAREHAGITQQQLAETAQLSVTGLAMIERGERLPGLDTATRICWALDMLGEGHAGQ
;
A
#
# COMPACT_ATOMS: atom_id res chain seq x y z
N MET A 1 18.70 15.00 26.16
CA MET A 1 18.68 16.46 25.99
C MET A 1 19.12 16.77 24.55
N SER A 2 18.20 17.22 23.69
CA SER A 2 18.55 17.56 22.30
C SER A 2 19.33 18.88 22.28
N LYS A 3 20.57 18.88 21.77
CA LYS A 3 21.33 20.12 21.56
C LYS A 3 20.63 20.90 20.45
N ARG A 4 20.02 22.05 20.78
CA ARG A 4 19.55 23.00 19.75
C ARG A 4 20.74 23.40 18.89
N ALA A 5 20.66 23.15 17.59
CA ALA A 5 21.62 23.65 16.61
C ALA A 5 21.70 25.18 16.72
N LYS A 6 22.90 25.74 16.61
CA LYS A 6 23.08 27.20 16.61
C LYS A 6 22.46 27.77 15.33
N ALA A 7 21.97 29.02 15.37
CA ALA A 7 21.26 29.62 14.24
C ALA A 7 21.99 29.49 12.89
N GLY A 8 23.32 29.69 12.87
CA GLY A 8 24.12 29.53 11.66
C GLY A 8 24.25 28.08 11.16
N GLU A 9 24.28 27.09 12.05
CA GLU A 9 24.34 25.67 11.70
C GLU A 9 23.02 25.22 11.08
N SER A 10 21.88 25.67 11.63
CA SER A 10 20.56 25.42 11.06
C SER A 10 20.42 26.01 9.66
N LEU A 11 20.80 27.27 9.47
CA LEU A 11 20.73 27.95 8.16
C LEU A 11 21.63 27.28 7.11
N TRP A 12 22.82 26.85 7.51
CA TRP A 12 23.72 26.11 6.62
C TRP A 12 23.13 24.75 6.21
N LEU A 13 22.58 23.99 7.17
CA LEU A 13 21.94 22.71 6.90
C LEU A 13 20.69 22.87 6.00
N GLU A 14 19.92 23.93 6.17
CA GLU A 14 18.77 24.24 5.32
C GLU A 14 19.19 24.51 3.87
N LEU A 15 20.19 25.36 3.64
CA LEU A 15 20.69 25.64 2.29
C LEU A 15 21.36 24.42 1.64
N TYR A 16 22.14 23.67 2.41
CA TYR A 16 22.75 22.43 1.92
C TYR A 16 21.69 21.42 1.48
N ARG A 17 20.69 21.16 2.34
CA ARG A 17 19.56 20.27 2.03
C ARG A 17 18.73 20.78 0.85
N ALA A 18 18.57 22.09 0.70
CA ALA A 18 17.88 22.67 -0.46
C ALA A 18 18.60 22.36 -1.78
N GLY A 19 19.94 22.35 -1.78
CA GLY A 19 20.74 21.91 -2.92
C GLY A 19 20.52 20.44 -3.26
N GLU A 20 20.61 19.58 -2.26
CA GLU A 20 20.34 18.13 -2.38
C GLU A 20 18.93 17.85 -2.91
N TYR A 21 17.91 18.50 -2.34
CA TYR A 21 16.52 18.33 -2.78
C TYR A 21 16.30 18.84 -4.20
N ARG A 22 16.98 19.91 -4.62
CA ARG A 22 16.91 20.38 -6.01
C ARG A 22 17.54 19.37 -6.97
N ALA A 23 18.68 18.80 -6.61
CA ALA A 23 19.33 17.74 -7.39
C ALA A 23 18.41 16.52 -7.52
N GLN A 24 17.81 16.07 -6.42
CA GLN A 24 16.87 14.95 -6.43
C GLN A 24 15.61 15.25 -7.25
N ALA A 25 15.00 16.44 -7.09
CA ALA A 25 13.83 16.84 -7.85
C ALA A 25 14.10 16.91 -9.36
N SER A 26 15.31 17.30 -9.77
CA SER A 26 15.69 17.33 -11.20
C SER A 26 15.75 15.96 -11.85
N GLN A 27 15.86 14.89 -11.06
CA GLN A 27 15.87 13.51 -11.55
C GLN A 27 14.45 12.91 -11.67
N ILE A 28 13.42 13.57 -11.12
CA ILE A 28 12.05 13.05 -11.13
C ILE A 28 11.33 13.60 -12.36
N GLU A 29 11.07 12.75 -13.34
CA GLU A 29 10.19 13.08 -14.46
C GLU A 29 8.73 12.87 -14.09
N LEU A 30 7.97 13.97 -14.00
CA LEU A 30 6.53 13.93 -13.84
C LEU A 30 5.84 13.94 -15.21
N PRO A 31 4.80 13.11 -15.43
CA PRO A 31 4.01 13.13 -16.66
C PRO A 31 3.09 14.36 -16.70
N VAL A 32 3.65 15.55 -16.88
CA VAL A 32 2.89 16.81 -16.96
C VAL A 32 2.49 17.06 -18.39
N ARG A 33 1.19 16.99 -18.69
CA ARG A 33 0.64 17.41 -19.98
C ARG A 33 0.55 18.93 -20.04
N LYS A 34 0.70 19.51 -21.24
CA LYS A 34 0.54 20.95 -21.47
C LYS A 34 -0.79 21.44 -20.88
N GLY A 35 -0.74 22.46 -20.01
CA GLY A 35 -1.92 23.02 -19.31
C GLY A 35 -2.28 22.36 -17.97
N MET A 36 -1.50 21.39 -17.48
CA MET A 36 -1.70 20.76 -16.17
C MET A 36 -0.78 21.39 -15.12
N THR A 37 -1.30 21.69 -13.93
CA THR A 37 -0.47 22.13 -12.81
C THR A 37 0.25 20.93 -12.16
N PRO A 38 1.43 21.14 -11.54
CA PRO A 38 2.13 20.07 -10.82
C PRO A 38 1.28 19.38 -9.74
N GLU A 39 0.43 20.13 -9.04
CA GLU A 39 -0.45 19.61 -7.99
C GLU A 39 -1.50 18.67 -8.58
N LEU A 40 -2.12 19.04 -9.69
CA LEU A 40 -3.10 18.21 -10.39
C LEU A 40 -2.45 16.96 -10.99
N ALA A 41 -1.24 17.07 -11.54
CA ALA A 41 -0.47 15.91 -12.00
C ALA A 41 -0.19 14.93 -10.86
N THR A 42 0.22 15.45 -9.70
CA THR A 42 0.48 14.66 -8.48
C THR A 42 -0.78 13.98 -7.97
N GLN A 43 -1.90 14.70 -7.85
CA GLN A 43 -3.18 14.14 -7.42
C GLN A 43 -3.60 12.99 -8.34
N ARG A 44 -3.51 13.17 -9.66
CA ARG A 44 -3.87 12.15 -10.65
C ARG A 44 -2.96 10.92 -10.59
N TRP A 45 -1.67 11.13 -10.30
CA TRP A 45 -0.72 10.03 -10.14
C TRP A 45 -1.05 9.19 -8.90
N LEU A 46 -1.27 9.84 -7.75
CA LEU A 46 -1.67 9.17 -6.50
C LEU A 46 -2.98 8.38 -6.67
N ASP A 47 -3.99 9.01 -7.28
CA ASP A 47 -5.28 8.39 -7.59
C ASP A 47 -5.14 7.22 -8.59
N GLY A 48 -4.24 7.36 -9.57
CA GLY A 48 -3.84 6.26 -10.46
C GLY A 48 -3.22 5.07 -9.73
N MET A 49 -2.32 5.33 -8.78
CA MET A 49 -1.70 4.30 -7.95
C MET A 49 -2.70 3.62 -7.03
N ALA A 50 -3.56 4.37 -6.36
CA ALA A 50 -4.62 3.84 -5.49
C ALA A 50 -5.50 2.85 -6.26
N ARG A 51 -6.03 3.29 -7.43
CA ARG A 51 -6.80 2.40 -8.31
C ARG A 51 -6.04 1.16 -8.77
N LYS A 52 -4.74 1.29 -9.05
CA LYS A 52 -3.91 0.14 -9.44
C LYS A 52 -3.85 -0.87 -8.30
N TRP A 53 -3.61 -0.42 -7.08
CA TRP A 53 -3.54 -1.28 -5.90
C TRP A 53 -4.89 -1.94 -5.60
N GLU A 54 -5.97 -1.17 -5.59
CA GLU A 54 -7.34 -1.66 -5.43
C GLU A 54 -7.68 -2.76 -6.44
N ARG A 55 -7.40 -2.54 -7.73
CA ARG A 55 -7.65 -3.55 -8.78
C ARG A 55 -6.81 -4.82 -8.62
N SER A 56 -5.59 -4.71 -8.10
CA SER A 56 -4.69 -5.87 -7.92
C SER A 56 -4.93 -6.64 -6.62
N PHE A 57 -5.60 -6.05 -5.64
CA PHE A 57 -5.78 -6.66 -4.32
C PHE A 57 -6.53 -8.01 -4.36
N PRO A 58 -7.68 -8.15 -5.07
CA PRO A 58 -8.42 -9.41 -5.15
C PRO A 58 -7.59 -10.61 -5.62
N GLU A 59 -6.85 -10.41 -6.72
CA GLU A 59 -6.00 -11.42 -7.35
C GLU A 59 -4.83 -11.80 -6.45
N LYS A 60 -4.19 -10.81 -5.81
CA LYS A 60 -3.12 -11.06 -4.84
C LYS A 60 -3.60 -11.80 -3.60
N LEU A 61 -4.77 -11.45 -3.08
CA LEU A 61 -5.36 -12.15 -1.93
C LEU A 61 -5.61 -13.62 -2.27
N ARG A 62 -6.29 -13.87 -3.39
CA ARG A 62 -6.57 -15.23 -3.86
C ARG A 62 -5.29 -16.03 -4.06
N SER A 63 -4.31 -15.43 -4.72
CA SER A 63 -3.01 -16.05 -4.98
C SER A 63 -2.31 -16.40 -3.66
N ALA A 64 -2.23 -15.48 -2.70
CA ALA A 64 -1.62 -15.72 -1.40
C ALA A 64 -2.33 -16.86 -0.64
N ARG A 65 -3.67 -16.89 -0.67
CA ARG A 65 -4.47 -17.96 -0.06
C ARG A 65 -4.17 -19.33 -0.71
N GLU A 66 -4.14 -19.39 -2.04
CA GLU A 66 -3.85 -20.61 -2.79
C GLU A 66 -2.41 -21.11 -2.55
N HIS A 67 -1.43 -20.22 -2.47
CA HIS A 67 -0.04 -20.57 -2.13
C HIS A 67 0.10 -21.09 -0.70
N ALA A 68 -0.71 -20.58 0.23
CA ALA A 68 -0.77 -21.07 1.61
C ALA A 68 -1.54 -22.41 1.74
N GLY A 69 -2.11 -22.96 0.66
CA GLY A 69 -2.81 -24.24 0.67
C GLY A 69 -4.15 -24.22 1.42
N ILE A 70 -4.69 -23.05 1.74
CA ILE A 70 -5.89 -22.90 2.57
C ILE A 70 -7.13 -22.61 1.71
N THR A 71 -8.28 -23.11 2.16
CA THR A 71 -9.57 -22.93 1.48
C THR A 71 -10.16 -21.56 1.77
N GLN A 72 -11.07 -21.10 0.90
CA GLN A 72 -11.86 -19.89 1.17
C GLN A 72 -12.66 -19.99 2.47
N GLN A 73 -13.16 -21.19 2.80
CA GLN A 73 -13.90 -21.42 4.04
C GLN A 73 -13.02 -21.20 5.27
N GLN A 74 -11.83 -21.81 5.31
CA GLN A 74 -10.88 -21.64 6.42
C GLN A 74 -10.50 -20.17 6.60
N LEU A 75 -10.14 -19.47 5.50
CA LEU A 75 -9.77 -18.06 5.59
C LEU A 75 -10.93 -17.19 6.05
N ALA A 76 -12.15 -17.43 5.55
CA ALA A 76 -13.33 -16.67 5.93
C ALA A 76 -13.68 -16.88 7.41
N GLU A 77 -13.65 -18.11 7.90
CA GLU A 77 -13.93 -18.43 9.30
C GLU A 77 -12.92 -17.74 10.24
N THR A 78 -11.61 -17.85 9.96
CA THR A 78 -10.57 -17.21 10.77
C THR A 78 -10.64 -15.69 10.69
N ALA A 79 -10.95 -15.13 9.52
CA ALA A 79 -11.17 -13.69 9.35
C ALA A 79 -12.53 -13.21 9.89
N GLN A 80 -13.39 -14.11 10.41
CA GLN A 80 -14.75 -13.84 10.87
C GLN A 80 -15.66 -13.21 9.80
N LEU A 81 -15.50 -13.65 8.56
CA LEU A 81 -16.27 -13.23 7.38
C LEU A 81 -17.20 -14.37 6.92
N SER A 82 -18.22 -14.03 6.14
CA SER A 82 -18.94 -15.04 5.39
C SER A 82 -18.07 -15.54 4.22
N VAL A 83 -18.16 -16.83 3.91
CA VAL A 83 -17.46 -17.42 2.75
C VAL A 83 -17.85 -16.69 1.46
N THR A 84 -19.14 -16.37 1.29
CA THR A 84 -19.63 -15.56 0.17
C THR A 84 -18.99 -14.18 0.13
N GLY A 85 -18.85 -13.51 1.27
CA GLY A 85 -18.23 -12.19 1.38
C GLY A 85 -16.76 -12.21 0.97
N LEU A 86 -16.00 -13.19 1.45
CA LEU A 86 -14.61 -13.40 1.02
C LEU A 86 -14.53 -13.69 -0.48
N ALA A 87 -15.42 -14.55 -1.00
CA ALA A 87 -15.42 -14.90 -2.42
C ALA A 87 -15.74 -13.69 -3.33
N MET A 88 -16.64 -12.79 -2.92
CA MET A 88 -16.88 -11.52 -3.63
C MET A 88 -15.64 -10.63 -3.64
N ILE A 89 -14.88 -10.61 -2.54
CA ILE A 89 -13.62 -9.86 -2.46
C ILE A 89 -12.57 -10.45 -3.39
N GLU A 90 -12.36 -11.77 -3.41
CA GLU A 90 -11.40 -12.42 -4.30
C GLU A 90 -11.75 -12.28 -5.78
N ARG A 91 -13.03 -12.12 -6.13
CA ARG A 91 -13.48 -11.83 -7.51
C ARG A 91 -13.41 -10.33 -7.87
N GLY A 92 -13.12 -9.45 -6.91
CA GLY A 92 -13.07 -8.01 -7.12
C GLY A 92 -14.45 -7.34 -7.25
N GLU A 93 -15.52 -8.03 -6.87
CA GLU A 93 -16.88 -7.48 -6.84
C GLU A 93 -17.08 -6.50 -5.67
N ARG A 94 -16.24 -6.63 -4.63
CA ARG A 94 -16.24 -5.77 -3.45
C ARG A 94 -14.82 -5.53 -2.97
N LEU A 95 -14.45 -4.27 -2.77
CA LEU A 95 -13.25 -3.93 -2.01
C LEU A 95 -13.53 -3.99 -0.50
N PRO A 96 -12.66 -4.63 0.29
CA PRO A 96 -12.81 -4.60 1.74
C PRO A 96 -12.45 -3.22 2.29
N GLY A 97 -13.12 -2.82 3.37
CA GLY A 97 -12.64 -1.72 4.21
C GLY A 97 -11.36 -2.11 4.96
N LEU A 98 -10.70 -1.14 5.58
CA LEU A 98 -9.40 -1.36 6.25
C LEU A 98 -9.46 -2.41 7.39
N ASP A 99 -10.53 -2.40 8.19
CA ASP A 99 -10.74 -3.40 9.25
C ASP A 99 -10.85 -4.81 8.67
N THR A 100 -11.68 -4.98 7.65
CA THR A 100 -11.86 -6.25 6.95
C THR A 100 -10.58 -6.73 6.30
N ALA A 101 -9.84 -5.85 5.63
CA ALA A 101 -8.56 -6.18 5.01
C ALA A 101 -7.54 -6.63 6.06
N THR A 102 -7.47 -5.94 7.21
CA THR A 102 -6.58 -6.30 8.32
C THR A 102 -6.89 -7.71 8.84
N ARG A 103 -8.17 -8.02 9.06
CA ARG A 103 -8.61 -9.35 9.53
C ARG A 103 -8.29 -10.46 8.53
N ILE A 104 -8.45 -10.18 7.23
CA ILE A 104 -8.07 -11.13 6.17
C ILE A 104 -6.56 -11.38 6.18
N CYS A 105 -5.73 -10.34 6.21
CA CYS A 105 -4.27 -10.49 6.22
C CYS A 105 -3.80 -11.26 7.46
N TRP A 106 -4.30 -10.89 8.65
CA TRP A 106 -3.96 -11.59 9.89
C TRP A 106 -4.34 -13.07 9.85
N ALA A 107 -5.53 -13.40 9.34
CA ALA A 107 -5.98 -14.78 9.18
C ALA A 107 -5.11 -15.56 8.19
N LEU A 108 -4.65 -14.91 7.12
CA LEU A 108 -3.79 -15.51 6.11
C LEU A 108 -2.41 -15.86 6.68
N ASP A 109 -1.81 -14.96 7.48
CA ASP A 109 -0.54 -15.20 8.16
C ASP A 109 -0.66 -16.36 9.17
N MET A 110 -1.68 -16.33 10.03
CA MET A 110 -1.95 -17.36 11.04
C MET A 110 -2.12 -18.77 10.43
N LEU A 111 -2.82 -18.89 9.30
CA LEU A 111 -3.08 -20.18 8.65
C LEU A 111 -1.90 -20.67 7.80
N GLY A 112 -1.14 -19.74 7.21
CA GLY A 112 0.02 -20.05 6.38
C GLY A 112 1.19 -20.65 7.17
N GLU A 113 1.40 -20.21 8.41
CA GLU A 113 2.45 -20.75 9.30
C GLU A 113 2.22 -22.24 9.65
N GLY A 114 0.95 -22.69 9.72
CA GLY A 114 0.59 -24.07 10.09
C GLY A 114 0.75 -25.12 8.97
N HIS A 115 0.87 -24.68 7.71
CA HIS A 115 0.95 -25.57 6.55
C HIS A 115 2.35 -25.64 5.92
N ALA A 116 3.28 -24.75 6.29
CA ALA A 116 4.66 -24.76 5.81
C ALA A 116 5.53 -25.91 6.38
N GLY A 117 4.99 -26.72 7.28
CA GLY A 117 5.68 -27.81 7.98
C GLY A 117 5.07 -29.20 7.83
N GLN A 118 4.15 -29.42 6.89
CA GLN A 118 3.52 -30.73 6.60
C GLN A 118 3.90 -31.25 5.22
#